data_AF-A0A9W9FBM9-F1
#
_entry.id   AF-A0A9W9FBM9-F1
#
_cell.length_a   1.000
_cell.length_b   1.000
_cell.length_c   1.000
_cell.angle_alpha   90.00
_cell.angle_beta   90.00
_cell.angle_gamma   90.00
#
_symmetry.space_group_name_H-M   'P 1'
#
loop_
_entity.id
_entity.type
_entity.pdbx_description
1 polymer ?
#
loop_
_entity_poly.entity_id
_entity_poly.type
_entity_poly.pdbx_seq_one_letter_code
_entity_poly.pdbx_strand_id
1 'polypeptide(L)'
;MSSTENVLFILPIAKVTPNYRDIYPGIPTAPSTGLSVTSLSPSICAPELTAPIGEISYFSRITRKAEKLPVLAGLMGMPGADMEVVQVARHVLERLRLPTKIHVGRSMFGERDGSS
;
A
#
# COMPACT_ATOMS: atom_id res chain seq x y z
N MET A 1 8.67 11.42 33.67
CA MET A 1 7.89 11.44 32.43
C MET A 1 8.73 10.69 31.40
N SER A 2 8.35 9.46 31.07
CA SER A 2 9.09 8.64 30.11
C SER A 2 8.87 9.22 28.73
N SER A 3 9.94 9.63 28.04
CA SER A 3 9.88 10.03 26.64
C SER A 3 9.38 8.83 25.84
N THR A 4 8.21 8.94 25.24
CA THR A 4 7.67 7.90 24.37
C THR A 4 8.52 7.87 23.10
N GLU A 5 9.33 6.82 22.94
CA GLU A 5 10.01 6.54 21.68
C GLU A 5 8.94 6.15 20.65
N ASN A 6 8.64 7.04 19.72
CA ASN A 6 7.65 6.77 18.67
C ASN A 6 8.30 5.94 17.55
N VAL A 7 8.05 4.63 17.58
CA VAL A 7 8.52 3.69 16.56
C VAL A 7 7.44 3.53 15.49
N LEU A 8 7.85 3.70 14.23
CA LEU A 8 7.03 3.47 13.05
C LEU A 8 7.69 2.43 12.15
N PHE A 9 6.96 1.38 11.80
CA PHE A 9 7.37 0.39 10.82
C PHE A 9 6.84 0.77 9.43
N ILE A 10 7.71 0.71 8.43
CA ILE A 10 7.33 0.84 7.02
C ILE A 10 7.39 -0.55 6.39
N LEU A 11 6.25 -1.02 5.91
CA LEU A 11 6.04 -2.40 5.51
C LEU A 11 5.74 -2.51 4.01
N PRO A 12 6.40 -3.43 3.29
CA PRO A 12 5.98 -3.76 1.93
C PRO A 12 4.66 -4.53 1.98
N ILE A 13 3.62 -4.00 1.33
CA ILE A 13 2.28 -4.62 1.36
C ILE A 13 2.17 -5.77 0.37
N ALA A 14 2.62 -5.57 -0.86
CA ALA A 14 2.53 -6.57 -1.91
C ALA A 14 3.58 -6.34 -2.99
N LYS A 15 3.90 -7.41 -3.71
CA LYS A 15 4.64 -7.31 -4.96
C LYS A 15 3.76 -6.64 -6.01
N VAL A 16 4.25 -5.56 -6.63
CA VAL A 16 3.50 -4.82 -7.64
C VAL A 16 3.58 -5.54 -8.98
N THR A 17 2.64 -6.46 -9.22
CA THR A 17 2.52 -7.22 -10.47
C THR A 17 1.06 -7.41 -10.85
N PRO A 18 0.71 -7.46 -12.15
CA PRO A 18 -0.66 -7.75 -12.56
C PRO A 18 -1.11 -9.13 -12.06
N ASN A 19 -2.27 -9.17 -11.40
CA ASN A 19 -2.92 -10.42 -11.00
C ASN A 19 -4.17 -10.61 -11.87
N TYR A 20 -4.06 -11.45 -12.90
CA TYR A 20 -5.14 -11.68 -13.83
C TYR A 20 -6.03 -12.84 -13.40
N ARG A 21 -7.36 -12.65 -13.48
CA ARG A 21 -8.35 -13.64 -13.03
C ARG A 21 -8.41 -14.90 -13.92
N ASP A 22 -7.92 -14.83 -15.15
CA ASP A 22 -7.87 -15.95 -16.10
C ASP A 22 -6.65 -16.86 -15.90
N ILE A 23 -5.76 -16.52 -14.96
CA ILE A 23 -4.60 -17.34 -14.62
C ILE A 23 -4.91 -18.15 -13.38
N TYR A 24 -4.86 -19.46 -13.50
CA TYR A 24 -4.91 -20.34 -12.33
C TYR A 24 -3.67 -20.09 -11.46
N PRO A 25 -3.84 -19.74 -10.16
CA PRO A 25 -2.71 -19.40 -9.29
C PRO A 25 -1.81 -20.59 -8.93
N GLY A 26 -2.13 -21.79 -9.41
CA GLY A 26 -1.43 -23.01 -9.07
C GLY A 26 -1.88 -23.60 -7.73
N ILE A 27 -1.41 -24.81 -7.47
CA ILE A 27 -1.51 -25.41 -6.13
C ILE A 27 -0.38 -24.79 -5.30
N PRO A 28 -0.64 -24.31 -4.07
CA PRO A 28 0.42 -23.84 -3.19
C PRO A 28 1.51 -24.91 -3.04
N THR A 29 2.73 -24.60 -3.47
CA THR A 29 3.87 -25.54 -3.42
C THR A 29 4.52 -25.61 -2.05
N ALA A 30 4.19 -24.67 -1.16
CA ALA A 30 4.58 -24.65 0.23
C ALA A 30 3.37 -24.30 1.10
N PRO A 31 3.28 -24.84 2.34
CA PRO A 31 2.26 -24.42 3.28
C PRO A 31 2.38 -22.92 3.52
N SER A 32 1.25 -22.22 3.48
CA SER A 32 1.21 -20.83 3.92
C SER A 32 1.59 -20.80 5.39
N THR A 33 2.74 -20.21 5.73
CA THR A 33 3.20 -20.12 7.12
C THR A 33 2.29 -19.23 7.99
N GLY A 34 1.34 -18.51 7.37
CA GLY A 34 0.56 -17.46 8.02
C GLY A 34 1.37 -16.21 8.31
N LEU A 35 2.69 -16.26 8.12
CA LEU A 35 3.65 -15.19 8.39
C LEU A 35 3.79 -14.24 7.19
N SER A 36 2.67 -13.68 6.71
CA SER A 36 2.74 -12.52 5.82
C SER A 36 2.89 -11.26 6.65
N VAL A 37 3.52 -10.24 6.07
CA VAL A 37 3.66 -8.92 6.69
C VAL A 37 2.29 -8.36 7.10
N THR A 38 1.26 -8.63 6.30
CA THR A 38 -0.14 -8.24 6.55
C THR A 38 -0.80 -8.99 7.72
N SER A 39 -0.21 -10.08 8.22
CA SER A 39 -0.70 -10.82 9.39
C SER A 39 -0.03 -10.37 10.69
N LEU A 40 1.00 -9.52 10.62
CA LEU A 40 1.74 -9.10 11.80
C LEU A 40 0.93 -8.13 12.66
N SER A 41 0.37 -7.07 12.05
CA SER A 41 -0.37 -6.04 12.80
C SER A 41 -1.59 -6.58 13.56
N PRO A 42 -2.41 -7.50 13.02
CA PRO A 42 -3.50 -8.08 13.79
C PRO A 42 -3.00 -9.00 14.91
N SER A 43 -1.89 -9.70 14.69
CA SER A 43 -1.33 -10.64 15.68
C SER A 43 -0.84 -9.96 16.94
N ILE A 44 -0.38 -8.71 16.84
CA ILE A 44 0.13 -7.93 17.99
C ILE A 44 -0.78 -6.78 18.40
N CYS A 45 -2.00 -6.72 17.87
CA CYS A 45 -2.97 -5.64 18.12
C CYS A 45 -2.40 -4.23 17.86
N ALA A 46 -1.63 -4.08 16.79
CA ALA A 46 -1.02 -2.82 16.41
C ALA A 46 -1.81 -2.13 15.27
N PRO A 47 -1.90 -0.80 15.27
CA PRO A 47 -2.51 -0.05 14.18
C PRO A 47 -1.64 -0.10 12.93
N GLU A 48 -2.25 -0.36 11.78
CA GLU A 48 -1.61 -0.30 10.47
C GLU A 48 -2.49 0.44 9.46
N LEU A 49 -1.88 1.36 8.70
CA LEU A 49 -2.51 2.09 7.62
C LEU A 49 -1.73 1.85 6.32
N THR A 50 -2.43 1.43 5.28
CA THR A 50 -1.85 1.33 3.93
C THR A 50 -2.07 2.62 3.15
N ALA A 51 -0.99 3.29 2.76
CA ALA A 51 -1.02 4.55 2.02
C ALA A 51 -0.57 4.37 0.56
N PRO A 52 -1.25 4.99 -0.42
CA PRO A 52 -0.82 5.00 -1.81
C PRO A 52 0.34 5.98 -1.99
N ILE A 53 1.49 5.47 -2.45
CA ILE A 53 2.71 6.26 -2.63
C ILE A 53 3.10 6.44 -4.10
N GLY A 54 2.43 5.74 -5.01
CA GLY A 54 2.79 5.75 -6.42
C GLY A 54 1.89 4.88 -7.29
N GLU A 55 2.15 4.96 -8.59
CA GLU A 55 1.59 4.05 -9.58
C GLU A 55 2.65 3.70 -10.62
N ILE A 56 2.66 2.46 -11.11
CA ILE A 56 3.52 2.04 -12.22
C ILE A 56 2.69 1.66 -13.43
N SER A 57 3.15 2.06 -14.62
CA SER A 57 2.53 1.63 -15.88
C SER A 57 2.88 0.18 -16.19
N TYR A 58 1.92 -0.60 -16.67
CA TYR A 58 2.13 -1.91 -17.28
C TYR A 58 1.29 -2.06 -18.54
N PHE A 59 1.71 -2.92 -19.47
CA PHE A 59 0.89 -3.23 -20.64
C PHE A 59 -0.04 -4.41 -20.33
N SER A 60 -1.35 -4.16 -20.37
CA SER A 60 -2.36 -5.17 -20.08
C SER A 60 -2.58 -6.09 -21.27
N ARG A 61 -2.48 -7.41 -21.04
CA ARG A 61 -2.76 -8.40 -22.09
C ARG A 61 -4.25 -8.42 -22.47
N ILE A 62 -5.12 -8.10 -21.50
CA ILE A 62 -6.58 -8.21 -21.64
C ILE A 62 -7.12 -7.00 -22.40
N THR A 63 -6.75 -5.78 -21.99
CA THR A 63 -7.25 -4.55 -22.62
C THR A 63 -6.40 -4.05 -23.77
N ARG A 64 -5.19 -4.62 -23.95
CA ARG A 64 -4.20 -4.22 -24.97
C ARG A 64 -3.78 -2.75 -24.88
N LYS A 65 -3.77 -2.19 -23.67
CA LYS A 65 -3.41 -0.80 -23.40
C LYS A 65 -2.48 -0.70 -22.19
N ALA A 66 -1.83 0.45 -22.05
CA ALA A 66 -1.13 0.80 -20.82
C ALA A 66 -2.14 1.06 -19.70
N GLU A 67 -1.98 0.35 -18.59
CA GLU A 67 -2.77 0.49 -17.37
C GLU A 67 -1.84 0.80 -16.18
N LYS A 68 -2.41 1.20 -15.03
CA LYS A 68 -1.66 1.55 -13.83
C LYS A 68 -1.83 0.50 -12.74
N LEU A 69 -0.74 0.13 -12.08
CA LEU A 69 -0.76 -0.66 -10.86
C LEU A 69 -0.47 0.24 -9.66
N PRO A 70 -1.21 0.07 -8.55
CA PRO A 70 -0.97 0.84 -7.34
C PRO A 70 0.33 0.41 -6.65
N VAL A 71 1.11 1.39 -6.18
CA VAL A 71 2.25 1.19 -5.27
C VAL A 71 1.83 1.69 -3.90
N LEU A 72 1.82 0.78 -2.93
CA LEU A 72 1.30 1.02 -1.58
C LEU A 72 2.40 0.75 -0.55
N ALA A 73 2.41 1.51 0.54
CA ALA A 73 3.25 1.26 1.71
C ALA A 73 2.38 1.11 2.96
N GLY A 74 2.70 0.11 3.79
CA GLY A 74 2.10 -0.06 5.10
C GLY A 74 2.85 0.79 6.13
N LEU A 75 2.11 1.51 6.96
CA LEU A 75 2.61 2.28 8.08
C LEU A 75 2.01 1.67 9.34
N MET A 76 2.86 1.07 10.18
CA MET A 76 2.43 0.36 11.38
C MET A 76 3.06 0.99 12.61
N GLY A 77 2.22 1.33 13.59
CA GLY A 77 2.63 1.91 14.88
C GLY A 77 2.63 0.87 15.99
N MET A 78 2.96 1.31 17.21
CA MET A 78 2.77 0.51 18.42
C MET A 78 1.29 0.44 18.82
N PRO A 79 0.86 -0.58 19.58
CA PRO A 79 -0.50 -0.64 20.13
C PRO A 79 -0.89 0.65 20.84
N GLY A 80 -2.06 1.23 20.48
CA GLY A 80 -2.56 2.50 21.01
C GLY A 80 -2.10 3.76 20.25
N ALA A 81 -1.26 3.62 19.21
CA ALA A 81 -0.76 4.74 18.41
C ALA A 81 -1.61 5.07 17.17
N ASP A 82 -2.89 4.69 17.14
CA ASP A 82 -3.79 4.80 15.98
C ASP A 82 -3.80 6.21 15.36
N MET A 83 -3.94 7.22 16.22
CA MET A 83 -3.98 8.62 15.79
C MET A 83 -2.64 9.08 15.21
N GLU A 84 -1.52 8.63 15.79
CA GLU A 84 -0.18 8.99 15.32
C GLU A 84 0.09 8.43 13.94
N VAL A 85 -0.29 7.17 13.69
CA VAL A 85 -0.14 6.53 12.37
C VAL A 85 -0.89 7.31 11.29
N VAL A 86 -2.13 7.72 11.57
CA VAL A 86 -2.94 8.53 10.63
C VAL A 86 -2.32 9.91 10.39
N GLN A 87 -1.88 10.59 11.46
CA GLN A 87 -1.27 11.91 11.36
C GLN A 87 0.05 11.88 10.58
N VAL A 88 0.92 10.91 10.85
CA VAL A 88 2.18 10.74 10.13
C VAL A 88 1.93 10.45 8.66
N ALA A 89 1.02 9.53 8.34
CA ALA A 89 0.68 9.20 6.96
C ALA A 89 0.23 10.44 6.19
N ARG A 90 -0.71 11.20 6.76
CA ARG A 90 -1.19 12.45 6.17
C ARG A 90 -0.06 13.46 5.98
N HIS A 91 0.76 13.68 7.02
CA HIS A 91 1.86 14.64 6.98
C HIS A 91 2.89 14.29 5.89
N VAL A 92 3.24 13.02 5.75
CA VAL A 92 4.16 12.53 4.72
C VAL A 92 3.57 12.74 3.32
N LEU A 93 2.31 12.37 3.09
CA LEU A 93 1.66 12.57 1.81
C LEU A 93 1.62 14.06 1.43
N GLU A 94 1.24 14.93 2.37
CA GLU A 94 1.22 16.38 2.14
C GLU A 94 2.62 16.93 1.83
N ARG A 95 3.66 16.53 2.57
CA ARG A 95 5.05 16.95 2.29
C ARG A 95 5.56 16.48 0.93
N LEU A 96 5.18 15.28 0.52
CA LEU A 96 5.54 14.71 -0.78
C LEU A 96 4.65 15.22 -1.93
N ARG A 97 3.66 16.07 -1.63
CA ARG A 97 2.63 16.54 -2.58
C ARG A 97 1.88 15.38 -3.24
N LEU A 98 1.72 14.29 -2.51
CA LEU A 98 0.89 13.15 -2.90
C LEU A 98 -0.57 13.41 -2.48
N PRO A 99 -1.55 12.97 -3.29
CA PRO A 99 -2.96 13.12 -2.92
C PRO A 99 -3.31 12.35 -1.65
N THR A 100 -4.04 13.01 -0.73
CA THR A 100 -4.68 12.35 0.43
C THR A 100 -6.06 11.77 0.09
N LYS A 101 -6.52 12.00 -1.14
CA LYS A 101 -7.72 11.43 -1.74
C LYS A 101 -7.33 10.72 -3.01
N ILE A 102 -7.86 9.53 -3.22
CA ILE A 102 -7.64 8.74 -4.43
C ILE A 102 -8.92 8.61 -5.25
N HIS A 103 -8.73 8.40 -6.55
CA HIS A 103 -9.79 8.08 -7.49
C HIS A 103 -9.99 6.57 -7.60
N VAL A 104 -11.20 6.19 -8.01
CA VAL A 104 -11.53 4.81 -8.39
C VAL A 104 -11.28 4.59 -9.88
N GLY A 105 -11.09 3.33 -10.29
CA GLY A 105 -10.94 2.95 -11.69
C GLY A 105 -9.48 2.70 -12.08
N ARG A 106 -9.06 3.25 -13.23
CA ARG A 106 -7.78 2.90 -13.88
C ARG A 106 -6.55 3.57 -13.27
N SER A 107 -6.72 4.67 -12.54
CA SER A 107 -5.64 5.38 -11.85
C SER A 107 -6.17 6.00 -10.57
N MET A 108 -5.47 5.77 -9.46
CA MET A 108 -5.70 6.34 -8.14
C MET A 108 -5.41 7.84 -8.09
N PHE A 109 -4.53 8.35 -8.96
CA PHE A 109 -4.15 9.76 -8.99
C PHE A 109 -4.76 10.54 -10.16
N GLY A 110 -5.60 9.87 -10.97
CA GLY A 110 -6.19 10.44 -12.17
C GLY A 110 -5.20 10.51 -13.34
N GLU A 111 -5.71 10.90 -14.51
CA GLU A 111 -4.84 11.24 -15.63
C GLU A 111 -4.20 12.59 -15.31
N ARG A 112 -2.86 12.63 -15.15
CA ARG A 112 -2.15 13.90 -15.33
C ARG A 112 -2.29 14.24 -16.80
N ASP A 113 -3.17 15.18 -17.12
CA ASP A 113 -3.17 15.85 -18.40
C ASP A 113 -1.71 16.22 -18.71
N GLY A 114 -1.21 15.73 -19.85
CA GLY A 114 0.16 15.94 -20.24
C GLY A 114 0.47 17.43 -20.29
N SER A 115 1.20 17.93 -19.30
CA SER A 115 1.95 19.17 -19.43
C SER A 115 3.37 18.78 -19.81
N SER A 116 3.67 19.02 -21.08
CA SER A 116 5.01 19.16 -21.66
C SER A 116 5.96 20.01 -20.83
#